data_AF-A0A0A7A295-F1
#
_entry.id   AF-A0A0A7A295-F1
#
_cell.length_a   1.000
_cell.length_b   1.000
_cell.length_c   1.000
_cell.angle_alpha   90.00
_cell.angle_beta   90.00
_cell.angle_gamma   90.00
#
_symmetry.space_group_name_H-M   'P 1'
#
loop_
_entity.id
_entity.type
_entity.pdbx_description
1 polymer ?
#
loop_
_entity_poly.entity_id
_entity_poly.type
_entity_poly.pdbx_seq_one_letter_code
_entity_poly.pdbx_strand_id
1 'polypeptide(L)' 'MKILIVEDDTLLLQGLILAAQTEGYACDGGTKP' A
#
# COMPACT_ATOMS: atom_id res chain seq x y z
N MET A 1 13.76 0.34 -3.25
CA MET A 1 13.39 -0.05 -1.87
C MET A 1 11.97 -0.58 -1.89
N LYS A 2 11.62 -1.53 -1.02
CA LYS A 2 10.28 -2.15 -0.98
C LYS A 2 9.51 -1.64 0.24
N ILE A 3 8.28 -1.18 0.04
CA ILE A 3 7.40 -0.61 1.09
C ILE A 3 6.30 -1.62 1.40
N LEU A 4 6.04 -1.86 2.69
CA LEU A 4 4.89 -2.63 3.16
C LEU A 4 3.90 -1.67 3.80
N ILE A 5 2.67 -1.67 3.29
CA ILE A 5 1.58 -0.83 3.78
C ILE A 5 0.59 -1.74 4.51
N VAL A 6 0.37 -1.47 5.81
CA VAL A 6 -0.56 -2.22 6.65
C VAL A 6 -1.68 -1.30 7.07
N GLU A 7 -2.84 -1.49 6.47
CA GLU A 7 -4.04 -0.72 6.73
C GLU A 7 -5.22 -1.69 6.84
N ASP A 8 -6.14 -1.38 7.74
CA ASP A 8 -7.37 -2.15 7.98
C ASP A 8 -8.49 -1.76 7.01
N ASP A 9 -8.52 -0.49 6.59
CA ASP A 9 -9.42 -0.02 5.55
C ASP A 9 -8.92 -0.36 4.14
N THR A 10 -9.74 -1.09 3.39
CA THR A 10 -9.37 -1.58 2.06
C THR A 10 -9.28 -0.48 1.01
N LEU A 11 -10.11 0.58 1.11
CA LEU A 11 -10.10 1.68 0.14
C LEU A 11 -8.88 2.58 0.34
N LEU A 12 -8.54 2.84 1.61
CA LEU A 12 -7.35 3.60 1.97
C LEU A 12 -6.07 2.84 1.58
N LEU A 13 -6.02 1.52 1.85
CA LEU A 13 -4.90 0.66 1.45
C LEU A 13 -4.65 0.72 -0.07
N GLN A 14 -5.70 0.59 -0.87
CA GLN A 14 -5.58 0.66 -2.33
C GLN A 14 -5.12 2.05 -2.81
N GLY A 15 -5.65 3.12 -2.22
CA GLY A 15 -5.23 4.48 -2.54
C GLY A 15 -3.75 4.74 -2.25
N LEU A 16 -3.27 4.25 -1.10
CA LEU A 16 -1.88 4.39 -0.68
C LEU A 16 -0.93 3.56 -1.56
N ILE A 17 -1.31 2.33 -1.91
CA ILE A 17 -0.52 1.49 -2.84
C ILE A 17 -0.40 2.17 -4.20
N LEU A 18 -1.51 2.70 -4.73
CA LEU A 18 -1.50 3.39 -6.02
C LEU A 18 -0.60 4.63 -5.98
N ALA A 19 -0.73 5.48 -4.96
CA ALA A 19 0.11 6.66 -4.80
C ALA A 19 1.59 6.31 -4.68
N ALA A 20 1.93 5.29 -3.88
CA ALA A 20 3.31 4.88 -3.69
C ALA A 20 3.91 4.24 -4.96
N GLN A 21 3.11 3.52 -5.76
CA GLN A 21 3.53 3.05 -7.07
C GLN A 21 3.74 4.19 -8.07
N THR A 22 2.92 5.26 -8.04
CA THR A 22 3.13 6.43 -8.91
C THR A 22 4.41 7.19 -8.60
N GLU A 23 4.88 7.14 -7.36
CA GLU A 23 6.17 7.69 -6.92
C GLU A 23 7.35 6.74 -7.22
N GLY A 24 7.09 5.57 -7.83
CA GLY A 24 8.11 4.61 -8.24
C GLY A 24 8.53 3.62 -7.15
N TYR A 25 7.78 3.53 -6.05
CA TYR A 25 8.05 2.54 -5.01
C TYR A 25 7.35 1.21 -5.30
N ALA A 26 8.07 0.11 -5.09
CA ALA A 26 7.49 -1.23 -5.09
C ALA A 26 6.76 -1.46 -3.76
N CYS A 27 5.44 -1.66 -3.81
CA CYS A 27 4.57 -1.66 -2.63
C CYS A 27 3.74 -2.93 -2.54
N ASP A 28 3.76 -3.58 -1.38
CA ASP A 28 2.83 -4.67 -1.02
C ASP A 28 1.86 -4.17 0.05
N GLY A 29 0.59 -4.56 -0.08
CA GLY A 29 -0.45 -4.29 0.91
C GLY A 29 -0.80 -5.54 1.71
N GLY A 30 -0.95 -5.40 3.01
CA GLY A 30 -1.48 -6.45 3.87
C GLY A 30 -2.57 -5.90 4.78
N THR A 31 -3.73 -6.57 4.81
CA THR A 31 -4.71 -6.36 5.87
C THR A 31 -4.34 -7.25 7.06
N LYS A 32 -4.51 -6.74 8.29
CA LYS A 32 -4.34 -7.56 9.48
C LYS A 32 -5.39 -8.70 9.47
N PRO A 33 -5.05 -9.93 9.89
CA PRO A 33 -6.01 -11.03 9.98
C PRO A 33 -7.15 -10.74 10.96
#